data_AF-A0A4Q0GS54-F1
#
_entry.id   AF-A0A4Q0GS54-F1
#
_cell.length_a   1.000
_cell.length_b   1.000
_cell.length_c   1.000
_cell.angle_alpha   90.00
_cell.angle_beta   90.00
_cell.angle_gamma   90.00
#
_symmetry.space_group_name_H-M   'P 1'
#
loop_
_entity.id
_entity.type
_entity.pdbx_description
1 polymer ?
#
loop_
_entity_poly.entity_id
_entity_poly.type
_entity_poly.pdbx_seq_one_letter_code
_entity_poly.pdbx_strand_id
1 'polypeptide(L)'
;MTTSKTLPIKILRPDAITSGERAIAVEVPVAIEIDGLGYAVMMMTPADLPEFTTGFLLTERLADSAEDVRDIDVFEADSGWIVRVGLSDRCKGRIHDRVRHRTSDTSCGLCGISGLEQLRKPVPMVPPKPATPVTALFGALAGLRAHQPLNAATGAIHAAAACDREGRIIAAFEDVGRHNALDKLVGGLAIEAQPIGGFILVTSRISFEMVDKALIAGTPMLVGISAPTSLAIDHARTHGLTLLALARSDAILVVNDPWKIFD
;
A
#
# COMPACT_ATOMS: atom_id res chain seq x y z
N MET A 1 -19.38 1.51 -5.24
CA MET A 1 -18.58 1.05 -6.38
C MET A 1 -18.48 -0.47 -6.34
N THR A 2 -18.48 -1.15 -7.48
CA THR A 2 -18.44 -2.63 -7.54
C THR A 2 -17.00 -3.13 -7.46
N THR A 3 -16.67 -3.90 -6.41
CA THR A 3 -15.29 -4.40 -6.15
C THR A 3 -15.05 -5.84 -6.57
N SER A 4 -16.11 -6.61 -6.83
CA SER A 4 -16.04 -7.95 -7.40
C SER A 4 -17.26 -8.25 -8.27
N LYS A 5 -17.11 -9.16 -9.24
CA LYS A 5 -18.19 -9.65 -10.12
C LYS A 5 -18.22 -11.18 -10.07
N THR A 6 -19.40 -11.77 -9.92
CA THR A 6 -19.58 -13.22 -10.04
C THR A 6 -19.65 -13.60 -11.51
N LEU A 7 -18.73 -14.45 -11.96
CA LEU A 7 -18.69 -14.94 -13.34
C LEU A 7 -18.90 -16.45 -13.39
N PRO A 8 -19.57 -16.97 -14.43
CA PRO A 8 -19.63 -18.40 -14.70
C PRO A 8 -18.23 -18.90 -15.09
N ILE A 9 -17.83 -20.05 -14.56
CA ILE A 9 -16.54 -20.68 -14.81
C ILE A 9 -16.70 -22.17 -15.09
N LYS A 10 -15.65 -22.76 -15.68
CA LYS A 10 -15.46 -24.21 -15.74
C LYS A 10 -14.35 -24.61 -14.78
N ILE A 11 -14.62 -25.63 -13.98
CA ILE A 11 -13.68 -26.21 -13.01
C ILE A 11 -13.18 -27.53 -13.58
N LEU A 12 -11.87 -27.61 -13.82
CA LEU A 12 -11.19 -28.84 -14.22
C LEU A 12 -10.79 -29.60 -12.96
N ARG A 13 -11.26 -30.83 -12.82
CA ARG A 13 -10.78 -31.85 -11.87
C ARG A 13 -10.04 -32.94 -12.65
N PRO A 14 -9.18 -33.75 -12.01
CA PRO A 14 -8.45 -34.83 -12.70
C PRO A 14 -9.34 -35.76 -13.53
N ASP A 15 -10.60 -35.94 -13.15
CA ASP A 15 -11.57 -36.89 -13.70
C ASP A 15 -12.85 -36.25 -14.26
N ALA A 16 -13.04 -34.93 -14.11
CA ALA A 16 -14.30 -34.27 -14.47
C ALA A 16 -14.14 -32.78 -14.84
N ILE A 17 -15.05 -32.29 -15.68
CA ILE A 17 -15.23 -30.86 -15.93
C ILE A 17 -16.63 -30.47 -15.43
N THR A 18 -16.70 -29.55 -14.46
CA THR A 18 -17.98 -29.05 -13.93
C THR A 18 -18.13 -27.55 -14.14
N SER A 19 -19.34 -27.08 -14.40
CA SER A 19 -19.66 -25.65 -14.36
C SER A 19 -19.79 -25.17 -12.91
N GLY A 20 -19.52 -23.89 -12.68
CA GLY A 20 -19.73 -23.23 -11.41
C GLY A 20 -19.68 -21.72 -11.55
N GLU A 21 -19.68 -21.01 -10.42
CA GLU A 21 -19.53 -19.56 -10.37
C GLU A 21 -18.38 -19.20 -9.44
N ARG A 22 -17.73 -18.06 -9.71
CA ARG A 22 -16.68 -17.53 -8.85
C ARG A 22 -16.71 -16.00 -8.83
N ALA A 23 -16.50 -15.42 -7.65
CA ALA A 23 -16.25 -14.00 -7.52
C ALA A 23 -14.86 -13.66 -8.08
N ILE A 24 -14.81 -12.68 -8.98
CA ILE A 24 -13.60 -12.17 -9.63
C ILE A 24 -13.40 -10.73 -9.18
N ALA A 25 -12.17 -10.39 -8.79
CA ALA A 25 -11.81 -9.03 -8.42
C ALA A 25 -12.04 -8.07 -9.59
N VAL A 26 -12.57 -6.89 -9.29
CA VAL A 26 -12.66 -5.80 -10.26
C VAL A 26 -11.38 -4.97 -10.19
N GLU A 27 -10.72 -4.84 -11.34
CA GLU A 27 -9.59 -3.93 -11.58
C GLU A 27 -10.05 -2.89 -12.61
N VAL A 28 -9.90 -1.60 -12.26
CA VAL A 28 -10.25 -0.48 -13.15
C VAL A 28 -9.16 0.57 -13.14
N PRO A 29 -9.02 1.35 -14.23
CA PRO A 29 -8.16 2.53 -14.21
C PRO A 29 -8.81 3.63 -13.36
N VAL A 30 -8.00 4.26 -12.52
CA VAL A 30 -8.36 5.44 -11.73
C VAL A 30 -7.39 6.55 -12.07
N ALA A 31 -7.90 7.61 -12.70
CA ALA A 31 -7.14 8.81 -13.04
C ALA A 31 -7.09 9.76 -11.84
N ILE A 32 -5.90 10.25 -11.50
CA ILE A 32 -5.68 11.24 -10.44
C ILE A 32 -5.39 12.57 -11.10
N GLU A 33 -6.24 13.56 -10.84
CA GLU A 33 -6.12 14.94 -11.28
C GLU A 33 -5.85 15.83 -10.07
N ILE A 34 -4.72 16.54 -10.07
CA ILE A 34 -4.32 17.40 -8.96
C ILE A 34 -4.34 18.85 -9.41
N ASP A 35 -5.12 19.71 -8.75
CA ASP A 35 -5.31 21.12 -9.11
C ASP A 35 -5.66 21.32 -10.61
N GLY A 36 -6.46 20.41 -11.17
CA GLY A 36 -6.89 20.43 -12.58
C GLY A 36 -5.87 19.85 -13.57
N LEU A 37 -4.73 19.31 -13.10
CA LEU A 37 -3.71 18.68 -13.93
C LEU A 37 -3.78 17.15 -13.82
N GLY A 38 -3.90 16.46 -14.94
CA GLY A 38 -3.78 15.00 -14.99
C GLY A 38 -2.40 14.56 -14.52
N TYR A 39 -2.35 13.76 -13.45
CA TYR A 39 -1.10 13.37 -12.79
C TYR A 39 -0.74 11.91 -13.04
N ALA A 40 -1.67 10.98 -12.76
CA ALA A 40 -1.42 9.54 -12.82
C ALA A 40 -2.68 8.78 -13.27
N VAL A 41 -2.49 7.56 -13.78
CA VAL A 41 -3.55 6.56 -13.89
C VAL A 41 -3.07 5.28 -13.22
N MET A 42 -3.86 4.76 -12.29
CA MET A 42 -3.54 3.57 -11.50
C MET A 42 -4.55 2.47 -11.80
N MET A 43 -4.08 1.26 -12.05
CA MET A 43 -4.96 0.09 -12.09
C MET A 43 -5.20 -0.36 -10.64
N MET A 44 -6.45 -0.30 -10.18
CA MET A 44 -6.77 -0.55 -8.77
C MET A 44 -8.19 -1.07 -8.56
N THR A 45 -8.48 -1.54 -7.34
CA THR A 45 -9.83 -1.87 -6.91
C THR A 45 -10.58 -0.57 -6.61
N PRO A 46 -11.78 -0.34 -7.18
CA PRO A 46 -12.51 0.93 -7.00
C PRO A 46 -13.20 0.95 -5.63
N ALA A 47 -12.40 1.09 -4.57
CA ALA A 47 -12.81 1.23 -3.18
C ALA A 47 -11.75 2.06 -2.45
N ASP A 48 -12.17 2.78 -1.41
CA ASP A 48 -11.30 3.58 -0.55
C ASP A 48 -10.47 4.59 -1.36
N LEU A 49 -11.11 5.24 -2.35
CA LEU A 49 -10.43 6.17 -3.26
C LEU A 49 -9.93 7.45 -2.55
N PRO A 50 -10.65 8.05 -1.59
CA PRO A 50 -10.12 9.17 -0.80
C PRO A 50 -8.89 8.79 0.03
N GLU A 51 -8.90 7.59 0.65
CA GLU A 51 -7.79 7.02 1.40
C GLU A 51 -6.60 6.75 0.48
N PHE A 52 -6.84 6.11 -0.67
CA PHE A 52 -5.82 5.92 -1.69
C PHE A 52 -5.19 7.24 -2.11
N THR A 53 -6.00 8.24 -2.51
CA THR A 53 -5.49 9.52 -3.00
C THR A 53 -4.69 10.23 -1.93
N THR A 54 -5.18 10.27 -0.69
CA THR A 54 -4.44 10.87 0.42
C THR A 54 -3.10 10.18 0.63
N GLY A 55 -3.10 8.85 0.75
CA GLY A 55 -1.89 8.09 0.97
C GLY A 55 -0.90 8.19 -0.17
N PHE A 56 -1.38 8.14 -1.41
CA PHE A 56 -0.57 8.30 -2.62
C PHE A 56 0.12 9.67 -2.66
N LEU A 57 -0.58 10.75 -2.31
CA LEU A 57 0.00 12.10 -2.28
C LEU A 57 1.04 12.24 -1.17
N LEU A 58 0.83 11.61 -0.01
CA LEU A 58 1.79 11.58 1.09
C LEU A 58 3.04 10.78 0.73
N THR A 59 2.86 9.56 0.24
CA THR A 59 3.98 8.66 -0.10
C THR A 59 4.80 9.17 -1.28
N GLU A 60 4.16 9.86 -2.23
CA GLU A 60 4.85 10.59 -3.30
C GLU A 60 5.49 11.91 -2.85
N ARG A 61 5.27 12.32 -1.60
CA ARG A 61 5.75 13.58 -1.01
C ARG A 61 5.22 14.82 -1.75
N LEU A 62 4.01 14.72 -2.28
CA LEU A 62 3.25 15.83 -2.84
C LEU A 62 2.51 16.60 -1.74
N ALA A 63 2.16 15.90 -0.67
CA ALA A 63 1.60 16.43 0.58
C ALA A 63 2.50 16.03 1.76
N ASP A 64 2.47 16.81 2.85
CA ASP A 64 3.21 16.48 4.08
C ASP A 64 2.28 15.92 5.17
N SER A 65 1.00 16.30 5.17
CA SER A 65 -0.04 15.76 6.06
C SER A 65 -1.38 15.62 5.33
N ALA A 66 -2.35 14.92 5.94
CA ALA A 66 -3.69 14.79 5.38
C ALA A 66 -4.37 16.16 5.18
N GLU A 67 -4.07 17.16 6.01
CA GLU A 67 -4.58 18.54 5.89
C GLU A 67 -4.10 19.27 4.62
N ASP A 68 -3.03 18.77 3.99
CA ASP A 68 -2.56 19.29 2.70
C ASP A 68 -3.37 18.82 1.51
N VAL A 69 -4.18 17.77 1.70
CA VAL A 69 -5.02 17.17 0.68
C VAL A 69 -6.43 17.71 0.83
N ARG A 70 -6.88 18.48 -0.16
CA ARG A 70 -8.15 19.23 -0.12
C ARG A 70 -9.09 18.76 -1.21
N ASP A 71 -10.38 18.93 -1.01
CA ASP A 71 -11.41 18.84 -2.07
C ASP A 71 -11.29 17.56 -2.93
N ILE A 72 -11.29 16.39 -2.28
CA ILE A 72 -11.29 15.10 -3.00
C ILE A 72 -12.69 14.83 -3.55
N ASP A 73 -12.83 14.97 -4.87
CA ASP A 73 -14.05 14.67 -5.60
C ASP A 73 -13.86 13.44 -6.50
N VAL A 74 -14.81 12.51 -6.45
CA VAL A 74 -14.73 11.21 -7.13
C VAL A 74 -15.84 11.11 -8.18
N PHE A 75 -15.44 10.89 -9.44
CA PHE A 75 -16.33 10.82 -10.59
C PHE A 75 -16.23 9.47 -11.28
N GLU A 76 -17.38 8.89 -11.61
CA GLU A 76 -17.46 7.75 -12.51
C GLU A 76 -17.31 8.22 -13.96
N ALA A 77 -16.54 7.48 -14.75
CA ALA A 77 -16.34 7.72 -16.19
C ALA A 77 -16.52 6.39 -16.94
N ASP A 78 -16.75 6.46 -18.26
CA ASP A 78 -17.06 5.27 -19.08
C ASP A 78 -16.06 4.11 -18.95
N SER A 79 -14.78 4.44 -18.72
CA SER A 79 -13.69 3.46 -18.64
C SER A 79 -13.14 3.23 -17.23
N GLY A 80 -13.66 3.90 -16.19
CA GLY A 80 -13.10 3.82 -14.84
C GLY A 80 -13.52 4.98 -13.94
N TRP A 81 -12.57 5.53 -13.18
CA TRP A 81 -12.84 6.62 -12.25
C TRP A 81 -11.86 7.78 -12.43
N ILE A 82 -12.31 8.99 -12.09
CA ILE A 82 -11.47 10.17 -12.00
C ILE A 82 -11.57 10.68 -10.56
N VAL A 83 -10.44 10.83 -9.89
CA VAL A 83 -10.34 11.49 -8.59
C VAL A 83 -9.67 12.85 -8.81
N ARG A 84 -10.43 13.91 -8.57
CA ARG A 84 -9.93 15.29 -8.53
C ARG A 84 -9.58 15.64 -7.11
N VAL A 85 -8.45 16.30 -6.93
CA VAL A 85 -7.95 16.66 -5.61
C VAL A 85 -7.22 18.00 -5.68
N GLY A 86 -7.45 18.84 -4.69
CA GLY A 86 -6.71 20.08 -4.48
C GLY A 86 -5.54 19.86 -3.53
N LEU A 87 -4.48 20.64 -3.69
CA LEU A 87 -3.42 20.74 -2.67
C LEU A 87 -3.48 22.07 -1.93
N SER A 88 -2.97 22.05 -0.69
CA SER A 88 -2.71 23.27 0.04
C SER A 88 -1.70 24.18 -0.65
N ASP A 89 -1.76 25.48 -0.35
CA ASP A 89 -0.89 26.47 -0.99
C ASP A 89 0.60 26.19 -0.77
N ARG A 90 0.97 25.56 0.37
CA ARG A 90 2.36 25.16 0.65
C ARG A 90 2.84 23.98 -0.22
N CYS A 91 1.92 23.23 -0.83
CA CYS A 91 2.22 22.05 -1.63
C CYS A 91 2.03 22.25 -3.15
N LYS A 92 1.28 23.28 -3.59
CA LYS A 92 0.95 23.54 -5.01
C LYS A 92 2.13 23.51 -5.99
N GLY A 93 3.31 24.00 -5.58
CA GLY A 93 4.51 24.03 -6.43
C GLY A 93 5.08 22.66 -6.80
N ARG A 94 4.74 21.59 -6.07
CA ARG A 94 5.37 20.25 -6.22
C ARG A 94 4.91 19.48 -7.46
N ILE A 95 3.80 19.88 -8.09
CA ILE A 95 3.18 19.17 -9.23
C ILE A 95 3.79 19.60 -10.56
N HIS A 96 3.98 20.92 -10.76
CA HIS A 96 4.35 21.52 -12.06
C HIS A 96 5.70 21.01 -12.61
N ASP A 97 6.64 20.66 -11.73
CA ASP A 97 7.93 20.10 -12.15
C ASP A 97 7.82 18.63 -12.55
N ARG A 98 6.82 17.90 -12.04
CA ARG A 98 6.69 16.44 -12.21
C ARG A 98 5.86 16.05 -13.43
N VAL A 99 4.82 16.83 -13.77
CA VAL A 99 4.00 16.57 -14.98
C VAL A 99 4.87 16.65 -16.24
N ARG A 100 5.87 17.56 -16.27
CA ARG A 100 6.81 17.72 -17.39
C ARG A 100 7.73 16.51 -17.62
N HIS A 101 7.98 15.69 -16.60
CA HIS A 101 8.87 14.53 -16.68
C HIS A 101 8.13 13.19 -16.89
N ARG A 102 6.79 13.16 -16.79
CA ARG A 102 6.01 11.90 -16.91
C ARG A 102 5.62 11.52 -18.33
N THR A 103 5.63 12.46 -19.27
CA THR A 103 5.28 12.19 -20.67
C THR A 103 6.30 11.33 -21.43
N SER A 104 7.49 11.08 -20.85
CA SER A 104 8.57 10.30 -21.47
C SER A 104 8.63 8.82 -21.07
N ASP A 105 8.02 8.40 -19.95
CA ASP A 105 8.23 7.06 -19.38
C ASP A 105 6.96 6.21 -19.44
N THR A 106 6.72 5.55 -20.57
CA THR A 106 5.68 4.51 -20.69
C THR A 106 6.34 3.14 -20.78
N SER A 107 6.29 2.35 -19.70
CA SER A 107 6.51 0.91 -19.83
C SER A 107 5.74 0.10 -18.77
N CYS A 108 5.10 -0.93 -19.30
CA CYS A 108 4.30 -1.95 -18.67
C CYS A 108 5.02 -2.55 -17.44
N GLY A 109 4.56 -2.19 -16.23
CA GLY A 109 5.10 -2.67 -14.95
C GLY A 109 5.41 -1.57 -13.93
N LEU A 110 5.33 -0.30 -14.33
CA LEU A 110 5.73 0.87 -13.55
C LEU A 110 4.51 1.69 -13.14
N CYS A 111 3.84 1.26 -12.06
CA CYS A 111 2.86 2.12 -11.38
C CYS A 111 3.60 3.10 -10.47
N GLY A 112 4.02 4.24 -11.01
CA GLY A 112 4.67 5.30 -10.23
C GLY A 112 6.17 5.45 -10.52
N ILE A 113 6.57 6.70 -10.71
CA ILE A 113 7.93 7.27 -10.83
C ILE A 113 9.10 6.26 -10.77
N SER A 114 9.49 5.69 -11.90
CA SER A 114 10.70 4.87 -11.99
C SER A 114 11.87 5.68 -12.55
N GLY A 115 12.43 6.54 -11.71
CA GLY A 115 13.71 7.20 -11.99
C GLY A 115 14.66 7.03 -10.81
N LEU A 116 15.97 7.08 -11.07
CA LEU A 116 17.00 7.15 -10.02
C LEU A 116 16.77 8.31 -9.03
N GLU A 117 15.98 9.31 -9.42
CA GLU A 117 15.56 10.42 -8.56
C GLU A 117 14.74 9.97 -7.35
N GLN A 118 13.95 8.89 -7.46
CA GLN A 118 13.16 8.38 -6.34
C GLN A 118 14.07 7.88 -5.20
N LEU A 119 15.25 7.33 -5.54
CA LEU A 119 16.28 6.92 -4.56
C LEU A 119 16.89 8.11 -3.79
N ARG A 120 16.77 9.33 -4.32
CA ARG A 120 17.33 10.55 -3.71
C ARG A 120 16.31 11.31 -2.87
N LYS A 121 15.03 10.90 -2.88
CA LYS A 121 13.99 11.58 -2.10
C LYS A 121 14.30 11.41 -0.61
N PRO A 122 14.34 12.49 0.18
CA PRO A 122 14.61 12.39 1.60
C PRO A 122 13.51 11.59 2.29
N VAL A 123 13.91 10.79 3.27
CA VAL A 123 13.02 10.17 4.25
C VAL A 123 12.99 11.11 5.46
N PRO A 124 11.83 11.66 5.83
CA PRO A 124 11.75 12.78 6.77
C PRO A 124 11.97 12.37 8.24
N MET A 125 11.82 11.07 8.57
CA MET A 125 11.83 10.60 9.95
C MET A 125 12.65 9.32 10.10
N VAL A 126 13.29 9.19 11.27
CA VAL A 126 13.89 7.92 11.71
C VAL A 126 12.77 7.04 12.29
N PRO A 127 12.66 5.77 11.86
CA PRO A 127 11.68 4.83 12.40
C PRO A 127 11.79 4.71 13.93
N PRO A 128 10.65 4.69 14.66
CA PRO A 128 10.67 4.44 16.10
C PRO A 128 11.21 3.05 16.43
N LYS A 129 11.75 2.87 17.64
CA LYS A 129 12.08 1.54 18.17
C LYS A 129 10.80 0.71 18.31
N PRO A 130 10.72 -0.51 17.72
CA PRO A 130 9.57 -1.39 17.93
C PRO A 130 9.46 -1.84 19.39
N ALA A 131 8.23 -1.95 19.88
CA ALA A 131 7.91 -2.43 21.23
C ALA A 131 6.95 -3.63 21.23
N THR A 132 6.67 -4.20 20.05
CA THR A 132 5.74 -5.31 19.85
C THR A 132 6.38 -6.64 20.29
N PRO A 133 5.77 -7.39 21.22
CA PRO A 133 6.23 -8.73 21.56
C PRO A 133 6.15 -9.71 20.39
N VAL A 134 7.03 -10.71 20.34
CA VAL A 134 7.02 -11.73 19.28
C VAL A 134 5.68 -12.47 19.20
N THR A 135 5.05 -12.76 20.33
CA THR A 135 3.72 -13.40 20.38
C THR A 135 2.63 -12.56 19.70
N ALA A 136 2.70 -11.24 19.79
CA ALA A 136 1.78 -10.32 19.14
C ALA A 136 1.95 -10.33 17.60
N LEU A 137 3.18 -10.47 17.10
CA LEU A 137 3.44 -10.64 15.66
C LEU A 137 2.73 -11.88 15.10
N PHE A 138 2.89 -13.02 15.76
CA PHE A 138 2.23 -14.27 15.35
C PHE A 138 0.70 -14.18 15.50
N GLY A 139 0.20 -13.51 16.55
CA GLY A 139 -1.23 -13.25 16.73
C GLY A 139 -1.83 -12.46 15.57
N ALA A 140 -1.18 -11.37 15.14
CA ALA A 140 -1.63 -10.57 14.00
C ALA A 140 -1.61 -11.38 12.69
N LEU A 141 -0.56 -12.18 12.45
CA LEU A 141 -0.45 -13.05 11.28
C LEU A 141 -1.61 -14.06 11.20
N ALA A 142 -1.96 -14.66 12.34
CA ALA A 142 -3.10 -15.58 12.43
C ALA A 142 -4.45 -14.88 12.19
N GLY A 143 -4.59 -13.63 12.66
CA GLY A 143 -5.81 -12.83 12.52
C GLY A 143 -6.01 -12.20 11.13
N LEU A 144 -4.95 -11.99 10.35
CA LEU A 144 -4.99 -11.19 9.12
C LEU A 144 -6.03 -11.67 8.09
N ARG A 145 -6.30 -12.97 8.00
CA ARG A 145 -7.28 -13.51 7.05
C ARG A 145 -8.69 -12.98 7.30
N ALA A 146 -9.05 -12.70 8.56
CA ALA A 146 -10.35 -12.14 8.92
C ALA A 146 -10.54 -10.69 8.44
N HIS A 147 -9.44 -10.00 8.11
CA HIS A 147 -9.41 -8.61 7.64
C HIS A 147 -9.20 -8.51 6.12
N GLN A 148 -9.46 -9.60 5.38
CA GLN A 148 -9.29 -9.67 3.93
C GLN A 148 -10.53 -10.25 3.24
N PRO A 149 -11.72 -9.64 3.38
CA PRO A 149 -12.95 -10.18 2.81
C PRO A 149 -12.89 -10.29 1.27
N LEU A 150 -12.27 -9.34 0.58
CA LEU A 150 -12.21 -9.32 -0.87
C LEU A 150 -11.24 -10.37 -1.40
N ASN A 151 -10.08 -10.53 -0.76
CA ASN A 151 -9.15 -11.62 -1.07
C ASN A 151 -9.75 -12.98 -0.71
N ALA A 152 -10.50 -13.11 0.39
CA ALA A 152 -11.19 -14.35 0.74
C ALA A 152 -12.21 -14.76 -0.34
N ALA A 153 -12.90 -13.78 -0.94
CA ALA A 153 -13.86 -14.01 -2.01
C ALA A 153 -13.20 -14.32 -3.37
N THR A 154 -12.11 -13.62 -3.71
CA THR A 154 -11.57 -13.61 -5.08
C THR A 154 -10.24 -14.34 -5.23
N GLY A 155 -9.39 -14.30 -4.20
CA GLY A 155 -8.01 -14.82 -4.21
C GLY A 155 -7.04 -13.98 -5.04
N ALA A 156 -7.41 -12.76 -5.42
CA ALA A 156 -6.67 -11.93 -6.39
C ALA A 156 -6.26 -10.56 -5.82
N ILE A 157 -6.26 -10.41 -4.50
CA ILE A 157 -6.16 -9.11 -3.83
C ILE A 157 -4.99 -9.12 -2.82
N HIS A 158 -4.25 -8.03 -2.80
CA HIS A 158 -3.25 -7.74 -1.77
C HIS A 158 -3.87 -6.93 -0.62
N ALA A 159 -3.25 -7.03 0.56
CA ALA A 159 -3.65 -6.27 1.72
C ALA A 159 -2.46 -5.63 2.41
N ALA A 160 -2.71 -4.45 2.99
CA ALA A 160 -1.84 -3.79 3.95
C ALA A 160 -2.64 -3.52 5.23
N ALA A 161 -2.09 -3.88 6.37
CA ALA A 161 -2.74 -3.74 7.66
C ALA A 161 -1.83 -3.02 8.66
N ALA A 162 -2.39 -2.08 9.42
CA ALA A 162 -1.72 -1.50 10.57
C ALA A 162 -2.07 -2.29 11.82
N CYS A 163 -1.06 -2.59 12.61
CA CYS A 163 -1.17 -3.31 13.86
C CYS A 163 -0.66 -2.43 15.00
N ASP A 164 -1.35 -2.50 16.14
CA ASP A 164 -0.86 -1.89 17.38
C ASP A 164 0.26 -2.73 18.03
N ARG A 165 0.71 -2.30 19.22
CA ARG A 165 1.82 -2.95 19.93
C ARG A 165 1.44 -4.33 20.46
N GLU A 166 0.15 -4.56 20.68
CA GLU A 166 -0.43 -5.80 21.16
C GLU A 166 -0.77 -6.77 20.00
N GLY A 167 -0.53 -6.37 18.75
CA GLY A 167 -0.77 -7.18 17.56
C GLY A 167 -2.22 -7.18 17.09
N ARG A 168 -3.06 -6.27 17.59
CA ARG A 168 -4.41 -6.06 17.07
C ARG A 168 -4.34 -5.30 15.76
N ILE A 169 -5.04 -5.79 14.74
CA ILE A 169 -5.19 -5.11 13.47
C ILE A 169 -6.19 -3.97 13.66
N ILE A 170 -5.70 -2.73 13.58
CA ILE A 170 -6.50 -1.52 13.79
C ILE A 170 -7.13 -1.02 12.49
N ALA A 171 -6.49 -1.29 11.35
CA ALA A 171 -6.98 -0.97 10.02
C ALA A 171 -6.39 -1.95 9.00
N ALA A 172 -7.15 -2.29 7.97
CA ALA A 172 -6.70 -3.12 6.85
C ALA A 172 -7.38 -2.66 5.56
N PHE A 173 -6.57 -2.49 4.51
CA PHE A 173 -7.05 -2.08 3.19
C PHE A 173 -6.60 -3.09 2.14
N GLU A 174 -7.48 -3.27 1.16
CA GLU A 174 -7.36 -4.28 0.11
C GLU A 174 -7.28 -3.61 -1.28
N ASP A 175 -6.44 -4.14 -2.16
CA ASP A 175 -6.36 -3.73 -3.56
C ASP A 175 -5.71 -4.80 -4.45
N VAL A 176 -6.07 -4.84 -5.74
CA VAL A 176 -5.35 -5.65 -6.74
C VAL A 176 -3.86 -5.27 -6.81
N GLY A 177 -3.54 -4.00 -6.62
CA GLY A 177 -2.17 -3.48 -6.58
C GLY A 177 -1.64 -3.37 -5.15
N ARG A 178 -0.55 -4.08 -4.85
CA ARG A 178 0.09 -4.02 -3.51
C ARG A 178 0.48 -2.61 -3.04
N HIS A 179 0.90 -1.74 -3.97
CA HIS A 179 1.30 -0.37 -3.65
C HIS A 179 0.07 0.46 -3.30
N ASN A 180 -1.04 0.26 -4.01
CA ASN A 180 -2.31 0.93 -3.75
C ASN A 180 -2.89 0.51 -2.40
N ALA A 181 -2.80 -0.79 -2.05
CA ALA A 181 -3.24 -1.27 -0.73
C ALA A 181 -2.47 -0.57 0.41
N LEU A 182 -1.16 -0.38 0.25
CA LEU A 182 -0.36 0.36 1.23
C LEU A 182 -0.67 1.86 1.23
N ASP A 183 -0.86 2.49 0.06
CA ASP A 183 -1.29 3.89 0.01
C ASP A 183 -2.64 4.09 0.70
N LYS A 184 -3.63 3.24 0.45
CA LYS A 184 -4.92 3.26 1.15
C LYS A 184 -4.74 3.19 2.66
N LEU A 185 -3.89 2.29 3.16
CA LEU A 185 -3.59 2.21 4.58
C LEU A 185 -2.98 3.51 5.11
N VAL A 186 -1.96 4.05 4.43
CA VAL A 186 -1.30 5.29 4.84
C VAL A 186 -2.29 6.46 4.87
N GLY A 187 -3.11 6.62 3.84
CA GLY A 187 -4.08 7.69 3.76
C GLY A 187 -5.21 7.55 4.76
N GLY A 188 -5.78 6.36 4.92
CA GLY A 188 -6.83 6.10 5.90
C GLY A 188 -6.38 6.41 7.34
N LEU A 189 -5.16 6.00 7.70
CA LEU A 189 -4.59 6.35 9.00
C LEU A 189 -4.32 7.85 9.15
N ALA A 190 -3.85 8.52 8.09
CA ALA A 190 -3.59 9.95 8.12
C ALA A 190 -4.88 10.77 8.26
N ILE A 191 -5.96 10.37 7.59
CA ILE A 191 -7.29 11.00 7.69
C ILE A 191 -7.83 10.88 9.11
N GLU A 192 -7.73 9.69 9.71
CA GLU A 192 -8.19 9.44 11.08
C GLU A 192 -7.22 9.95 12.17
N ALA A 193 -6.12 10.60 11.77
CA ALA A 193 -5.01 10.99 12.66
C ALA A 193 -4.52 9.84 13.56
N GLN A 194 -4.58 8.60 13.05
CA GLN A 194 -4.33 7.38 13.80
C GLN A 194 -2.84 6.98 13.64
N PRO A 195 -2.04 7.03 14.72
CA PRO A 195 -0.64 6.65 14.63
C PRO A 195 -0.45 5.14 14.50
N ILE A 196 0.63 4.74 13.82
CA ILE A 196 1.07 3.34 13.72
C ILE A 196 1.92 3.01 14.94
N GLY A 197 1.27 2.50 16.00
CA GLY A 197 1.95 2.22 17.27
C GLY A 197 2.84 0.99 17.28
N GLY A 198 2.56 0.01 16.42
CA GLY A 198 3.25 -1.29 16.35
C GLY A 198 3.99 -1.51 15.03
N PHE A 199 3.26 -1.98 14.01
CA PHE A 199 3.86 -2.34 12.72
C PHE A 199 2.86 -2.31 11.58
N ILE A 200 3.38 -2.26 10.35
CA ILE A 200 2.61 -2.51 9.13
C ILE A 200 2.86 -3.95 8.70
N LEU A 201 1.78 -4.65 8.36
CA LEU A 201 1.78 -6.01 7.82
C LEU A 201 1.31 -5.99 6.36
N VAL A 202 2.09 -6.54 5.44
CA VAL A 202 1.75 -6.60 4.00
C VAL A 202 1.74 -8.04 3.47
N THR A 203 0.76 -8.36 2.63
CA THR A 203 0.63 -9.71 2.03
C THR A 203 1.49 -9.93 0.79
N SER A 204 2.18 -8.88 0.33
CA SER A 204 2.93 -8.86 -0.93
C SER A 204 4.44 -9.04 -0.73
N ARG A 205 5.19 -9.01 -1.84
CA ARG A 205 6.66 -8.86 -1.82
C ARG A 205 7.04 -7.47 -1.36
N ILE A 206 8.14 -7.37 -0.64
CA ILE A 206 8.65 -6.09 -0.15
C ILE A 206 9.64 -5.53 -1.17
N SER A 207 9.19 -4.61 -2.02
CA SER A 207 10.04 -3.82 -2.92
C SER A 207 10.64 -2.62 -2.20
N PHE A 208 11.58 -1.93 -2.87
CA PHE A 208 12.09 -0.63 -2.42
C PHE A 208 10.96 0.35 -2.08
N GLU A 209 9.99 0.51 -2.97
CA GLU A 209 8.86 1.43 -2.76
C GLU A 209 8.00 1.04 -1.56
N MET A 210 7.81 -0.26 -1.29
CA MET A 210 7.06 -0.70 -0.10
C MET A 210 7.77 -0.26 1.20
N VAL A 211 9.10 -0.35 1.24
CA VAL A 211 9.91 0.14 2.35
C VAL A 211 9.84 1.67 2.44
N ASP A 212 9.97 2.37 1.31
CA ASP A 212 9.91 3.83 1.28
C ASP A 212 8.56 4.37 1.78
N LYS A 213 7.46 3.75 1.36
CA LYS A 213 6.11 4.08 1.83
C LYS A 213 5.94 3.82 3.32
N ALA A 214 6.46 2.69 3.82
CA ALA A 214 6.43 2.39 5.25
C ALA A 214 7.23 3.40 6.08
N LEU A 215 8.39 3.85 5.56
CA LEU A 215 9.18 4.92 6.16
C LEU A 215 8.42 6.26 6.20
N ILE A 216 7.74 6.63 5.11
CA ILE A 216 6.87 7.82 5.09
C ILE A 216 5.72 7.70 6.08
N ALA A 217 5.14 6.51 6.22
CA ALA A 217 4.10 6.22 7.20
C ALA A 217 4.59 6.30 8.66
N GLY A 218 5.92 6.36 8.88
CA GLY A 218 6.51 6.44 10.21
C GLY A 218 6.35 5.17 11.05
N THR A 219 6.17 4.01 10.41
CA THR A 219 6.00 2.75 11.15
C THR A 219 7.30 2.34 11.87
N PRO A 220 7.24 1.80 13.11
CA PRO A 220 8.40 1.22 13.77
C PRO A 220 8.98 0.01 13.01
N MET A 221 8.10 -0.73 12.33
CA MET A 221 8.44 -2.01 11.71
C MET A 221 7.55 -2.31 10.50
N LEU A 222 8.15 -2.91 9.48
CA LEU A 222 7.44 -3.47 8.32
C LEU A 222 7.59 -4.99 8.33
N VAL A 223 6.46 -5.69 8.23
CA VAL A 223 6.36 -7.15 8.24
C VAL A 223 5.74 -7.62 6.93
N GLY A 224 6.45 -8.44 6.16
CA GLY A 224 5.96 -8.98 4.90
C GLY A 224 5.71 -10.49 4.94
N ILE A 225 4.59 -10.92 4.35
CA ILE A 225 4.35 -12.34 4.09
C ILE A 225 5.32 -12.84 3.00
N SER A 226 5.65 -12.07 1.98
CA SER A 226 6.57 -12.55 0.93
C SER A 226 8.00 -12.03 1.14
N ALA A 227 8.91 -12.44 0.25
CA ALA A 227 10.31 -12.08 0.32
C ALA A 227 10.55 -10.60 -0.01
N PRO A 228 11.62 -9.98 0.54
CA PRO A 228 12.10 -8.67 0.12
C PRO A 228 13.04 -8.76 -1.07
N THR A 229 13.23 -7.66 -1.81
CA THR A 229 14.32 -7.52 -2.78
C THR A 229 15.58 -6.95 -2.13
N SER A 230 16.76 -7.14 -2.74
CA SER A 230 18.02 -6.60 -2.22
C SER A 230 17.96 -5.10 -1.97
N LEU A 231 17.45 -4.33 -2.94
CA LEU A 231 17.31 -2.89 -2.84
C LEU A 231 16.35 -2.47 -1.70
N ALA A 232 15.32 -3.28 -1.40
CA ALA A 232 14.44 -3.02 -0.25
C ALA A 232 15.20 -3.21 1.08
N ILE A 233 16.03 -4.24 1.18
CA ILE A 233 16.87 -4.50 2.35
C ILE A 233 17.86 -3.35 2.56
N ASP A 234 18.52 -2.91 1.49
CA ASP A 234 19.50 -1.82 1.56
C ASP A 234 18.85 -0.51 2.00
N HIS A 235 17.63 -0.21 1.50
CA HIS A 235 16.87 0.96 1.92
C HIS A 235 16.46 0.90 3.40
N ALA A 236 15.96 -0.26 3.85
CA ALA A 236 15.58 -0.46 5.25
C ALA A 236 16.79 -0.31 6.18
N ARG A 237 17.95 -0.84 5.79
CA ARG A 237 19.21 -0.68 6.55
C ARG A 237 19.67 0.76 6.61
N THR A 238 19.65 1.45 5.47
CA THR A 238 20.07 2.87 5.36
C THR A 238 19.25 3.76 6.28
N HIS A 239 17.95 3.48 6.42
CA HIS A 239 17.03 4.31 7.20
C HIS A 239 16.69 3.72 8.58
N GLY A 240 17.30 2.61 9.00
CA GLY A 240 17.05 2.02 10.32
C GLY A 240 15.63 1.47 10.51
N LEU A 241 14.96 1.02 9.45
CA LEU A 241 13.66 0.37 9.56
C LEU A 241 13.80 -1.10 9.94
N THR A 242 13.13 -1.51 11.02
CA THR A 242 13.02 -2.94 11.36
C THR A 242 12.21 -3.66 10.28
N LEU A 243 12.83 -4.66 9.64
CA LEU A 243 12.26 -5.36 8.50
C LEU A 243 12.17 -6.86 8.79
N LEU A 244 10.94 -7.36 8.80
CA LEU A 244 10.63 -8.79 8.91
C LEU A 244 10.01 -9.27 7.61
N ALA A 245 10.35 -10.48 7.18
CA ALA A 245 9.85 -11.06 5.94
C ALA A 245 9.55 -12.54 6.08
N LEU A 246 8.96 -13.12 5.02
CA LEU A 246 8.54 -14.53 5.01
C LEU A 246 7.74 -14.89 6.27
N ALA A 247 6.96 -13.93 6.77
CA ALA A 247 6.24 -14.06 8.02
C ALA A 247 5.10 -15.07 7.86
N ARG A 248 5.19 -16.20 8.55
CA ARG A 248 4.23 -17.30 8.55
C ARG A 248 3.78 -17.57 9.98
N SER A 249 2.81 -18.48 10.13
CA SER A 249 2.31 -18.90 11.43
C SER A 249 3.34 -19.64 12.28
N ASP A 250 4.38 -20.19 11.67
CA ASP A 250 5.40 -21.03 12.30
C ASP A 250 6.76 -20.32 12.43
N ALA A 251 7.12 -19.45 11.50
CA ALA A 251 8.39 -18.73 11.52
C ALA A 251 8.30 -17.34 10.87
N ILE A 252 9.21 -16.45 11.28
CA ILE A 252 9.40 -15.12 10.70
C ILE A 252 10.90 -14.92 10.48
N LEU A 253 11.28 -14.43 9.30
CA LEU A 253 12.67 -14.08 9.01
C LEU A 253 12.95 -12.63 9.43
N VAL A 254 13.90 -12.46 10.36
CA VAL A 254 14.45 -11.14 10.68
C VAL A 254 15.46 -10.75 9.60
N VAL A 255 15.15 -9.70 8.84
CA VAL A 255 15.98 -9.25 7.71
C VAL A 255 16.83 -8.05 8.07
N ASN A 256 16.27 -7.14 8.88
CA ASN A 256 16.97 -6.01 9.47
C ASN A 256 16.42 -5.74 10.88
N ASP A 257 17.29 -5.76 11.87
CA ASP A 257 16.98 -5.38 13.26
C ASP A 257 18.03 -4.38 13.78
N PRO A 258 17.86 -3.08 13.48
CA PRO A 258 18.82 -2.06 13.90
C PRO A 258 18.81 -1.83 15.42
N TRP A 259 17.80 -2.34 16.12
CA TRP A 259 17.56 -2.13 17.55
C TRP A 259 17.96 -3.33 18.42
N LYS A 260 18.30 -4.46 17.79
CA LYS A 260 18.66 -5.72 18.48
C LYS A 260 17.58 -6.16 19.46
N ILE A 261 16.31 -6.08 19.04
CA ILE A 261 15.16 -6.50 19.85
C ILE A 261 14.87 -7.99 19.75
N PHE A 262 15.45 -8.69 18.76
CA PHE A 262 15.28 -10.14 18.55
C PHE A 262 16.53 -10.97 18.86
N ASP A 263 17.55 -10.37 19.49
CA ASP A 263 18.77 -11.04 19.96
C ASP A 263 18.55 -11.83 21.27
#